data_AF-A0A6C0ETE0-F1
#
_entry.id   AF-A0A6C0ETE0-F1
#
_cell.length_a   1.000
_cell.length_b   1.000
_cell.length_c   1.000
_cell.angle_alpha   90.00
_cell.angle_beta   90.00
_cell.angle_gamma   90.00
#
_symmetry.space_group_name_H-M   'P 1'
#
loop_
_entity.id
_entity.type
_entity.pdbx_description
1 polymer ?
#
loop_
_entity_poly.entity_id
_entity_poly.type
_entity_poly.pdbx_seq_one_letter_code
_entity_poly.pdbx_strand_id
1 'polypeptide(L)'
;MNRVEQMKKIQNEGLELFIKKNIDYGDAFAKYGIIGVLMRIEDKIQRSLSITQNGVNLVNDECIRDTLLDLHNYSAMALMLIP
;
A
#
# COMPACT_ATOMS: atom_id res chain seq x y z
N MET A 1 -6.44 -10.73 21.28
CA MET A 1 -6.27 -9.43 20.60
C MET A 1 -7.58 -9.06 19.92
N ASN A 2 -8.19 -7.94 20.31
CA ASN A 2 -9.46 -7.47 19.73
C ASN A 2 -9.24 -6.81 18.35
N ARG A 3 -10.33 -6.46 17.64
CA ARG A 3 -10.24 -5.86 16.29
C ARG A 3 -9.54 -4.50 16.29
N VAL A 4 -9.70 -3.70 17.34
CA VAL A 4 -9.04 -2.40 17.48
C VAL A 4 -7.52 -2.57 17.63
N GLU A 5 -7.08 -3.52 18.44
CA GLU A 5 -5.66 -3.86 18.60
C GLU A 5 -5.06 -4.38 17.29
N GLN A 6 -5.80 -5.21 16.55
CA GLN A 6 -5.37 -5.66 15.21
C GLN A 6 -5.19 -4.49 14.25
N MET A 7 -6.15 -3.57 14.18
CA MET A 7 -6.05 -2.38 13.34
C MET A 7 -4.85 -1.51 13.73
N LYS A 8 -4.64 -1.25 15.02
CA LYS A 8 -3.48 -0.48 15.52
C LYS A 8 -2.16 -1.12 15.11
N LYS A 9 -2.06 -2.45 15.20
CA LYS A 9 -0.87 -3.17 14.77
C LYS A 9 -0.59 -2.95 13.27
N ILE A 10 -1.61 -3.08 12.42
CA ILE A 10 -1.47 -2.84 10.97
C ILE A 10 -1.11 -1.38 10.66
N GLN A 11 -1.70 -0.41 11.36
CA GLN A 11 -1.36 1.00 11.19
C GLN A 11 0.10 1.29 11.56
N ASN A 12 0.61 0.68 12.63
CA ASN A 12 2.01 0.81 13.01
C ASN A 12 2.94 0.20 11.95
N GLU A 13 2.64 -1.01 11.46
CA GLU A 13 3.38 -1.65 10.36
C GLU A 13 3.35 -0.77 9.09
N GLY A 14 2.20 -0.19 8.76
CA GLY A 14 2.04 0.72 7.63
C GLY A 14 2.87 1.99 7.79
N LEU A 15 2.88 2.59 8.98
CA LEU A 15 3.68 3.78 9.30
C LEU A 15 5.18 3.50 9.17
N GLU A 16 5.68 2.39 9.72
CA GLU A 16 7.08 1.98 9.60
C GLU A 16 7.49 1.80 8.13
N LEU A 17 6.63 1.15 7.34
CA LEU A 17 6.85 0.97 5.90
C LEU A 17 6.85 2.31 5.16
N PHE A 18 5.95 3.22 5.50
CA PHE A 18 5.89 4.56 4.93
C PHE A 18 7.18 5.32 5.24
N ILE A 19 7.63 5.35 6.49
CA ILE A 19 8.88 6.02 6.90
C ILE A 19 10.06 5.52 6.08
N LYS A 20 10.20 4.19 5.97
CA LYS A 20 11.29 3.57 5.19
C LYS A 20 11.24 4.01 3.72
N LYS A 21 10.08 3.91 3.07
CA LYS A 21 9.91 4.30 1.66
C LYS A 21 10.08 5.80 1.44
N ASN A 22 9.64 6.63 2.38
CA ASN A 22 9.76 8.08 2.27
C ASN A 22 11.22 8.55 2.42
N ILE A 23 12.06 7.82 3.16
CA ILE A 23 13.51 8.07 3.17
C ILE A 23 14.11 7.80 1.78
N ASP A 24 13.69 6.71 1.12
CA ASP A 24 14.22 6.31 -0.18
C ASP A 24 13.73 7.18 -1.35
N TYR A 25 12.47 7.62 -1.32
CA TYR A 25 11.80 8.28 -2.45
C TYR A 25 11.35 9.73 -2.18
N GLY A 26 11.39 10.19 -0.93
CA GLY A 26 10.80 11.47 -0.52
C GLY A 26 9.31 11.58 -0.88
N ASP A 27 8.84 12.82 -1.05
CA ASP A 27 7.47 13.15 -1.43
C ASP A 27 7.13 12.83 -2.91
N ALA A 28 7.77 11.83 -3.52
CA ALA A 28 7.49 11.39 -4.88
C ALA A 28 6.03 10.92 -5.08
N PHE A 29 5.31 10.60 -4.01
CA PHE A 29 3.88 10.30 -4.08
C PHE A 29 3.02 11.54 -4.36
N ALA A 30 3.46 12.72 -3.93
CA ALA A 30 2.72 13.98 -4.07
C ALA A 30 2.86 14.64 -5.46
N LYS A 31 3.84 14.20 -6.27
CA LYS A 31 4.21 14.84 -7.55
C LYS A 31 3.03 15.10 -8.51
N TYR A 32 2.05 14.20 -8.56
CA TYR A 32 0.87 14.32 -9.42
C TYR A 32 -0.43 14.44 -8.61
N GLY A 33 -0.33 14.87 -7.35
CA GLY A 33 -1.45 14.96 -6.44
C GLY A 33 -2.18 13.63 -6.24
N ILE A 34 -3.46 13.72 -5.88
CA ILE A 34 -4.33 12.57 -5.66
C ILE A 34 -4.42 11.63 -6.87
N ILE A 35 -4.40 12.16 -8.10
CA ILE A 35 -4.46 11.35 -9.33
C ILE A 35 -3.24 10.43 -9.43
N GLY A 36 -2.05 10.92 -9.11
CA GLY A 36 -0.85 10.09 -9.09
C GLY A 36 -0.91 8.94 -8.09
N VAL A 37 -1.58 9.15 -6.96
CA VAL A 37 -1.78 8.12 -5.94
C VAL A 37 -2.80 7.08 -6.40
N LEU A 38 -3.91 7.50 -7.02
CA LEU A 38 -4.93 6.59 -7.57
C LEU A 38 -4.37 5.70 -8.69
N MET A 39 -3.53 6.25 -9.58
CA MET A 39 -2.84 5.46 -10.61
C MET A 39 -1.95 4.36 -9.99
N ARG A 40 -1.21 4.67 -8.92
CA ARG A 40 -0.38 3.68 -8.23
C ARG A 40 -1.21 2.58 -7.55
N ILE A 41 -2.40 2.93 -7.03
CA ILE A 41 -3.35 1.96 -6.49
C ILE A 41 -3.81 1.00 -7.60
N GLU A 42 -4.21 1.54 -8.75
CA GLU A 42 -4.64 0.74 -9.91
C GLU A 42 -3.53 -0.22 -10.35
N ASP A 43 -2.31 0.29 -10.58
CA ASP A 43 -1.15 -0.52 -11.00
C ASP A 43 -0.88 -1.68 -10.02
N LYS A 44 -1.03 -1.43 -8.71
CA LYS A 44 -0.78 -2.44 -7.68
C LYS A 44 -1.86 -3.51 -7.68
N ILE A 45 -3.13 -3.13 -7.83
CA ILE A 45 -4.26 -4.06 -7.94
C ILE A 45 -4.13 -4.93 -9.20
N GLN A 46 -3.86 -4.32 -10.35
CA GLN A 46 -3.72 -5.06 -11.62
C GLN A 46 -2.57 -6.07 -11.56
N ARG A 47 -1.44 -5.70 -10.94
CA ARG A 47 -0.33 -6.62 -10.71
C ARG A 47 -0.74 -7.80 -9.84
N SER A 48 -1.45 -7.55 -8.74
CA SER A 48 -1.92 -8.61 -7.85
C SER A 48 -2.90 -9.55 -8.55
N LEU A 49 -3.84 -9.03 -9.35
CA LEU A 49 -4.80 -9.84 -10.11
C LEU A 49 -4.09 -10.71 -11.17
N SER A 50 -3.11 -10.16 -11.88
CA SER A 50 -2.32 -10.90 -12.88
C SER A 50 -1.53 -12.06 -12.26
N ILE A 51 -0.95 -11.87 -11.07
CA ILE A 51 -0.25 -12.93 -10.34
C ILE A 51 -1.24 -14.05 -9.94
N THR A 52 -2.42 -13.69 -9.43
CA THR A 52 -3.45 -14.65 -9.02
C THR A 52 -4.00 -15.46 -10.20
N GLN A 53 -4.16 -14.86 -11.38
CA GLN A 53 -4.70 -15.53 -12.57
C GLN A 53 -3.72 -16.51 -13.23
N ASN A 54 -2.41 -16.24 -13.19
CA ASN A 54 -1.39 -17.03 -13.87
C ASN A 54 -0.91 -18.28 -13.09
N GLY A 55 -1.58 -18.62 -11.96
CA GLY A 55 -1.35 -19.89 -11.26
C GLY A 55 0.03 -20.07 -10.62
N VAL A 56 0.83 -19.01 -10.52
CA VAL A 56 2.12 -19.01 -9.81
C VAL A 56 1.83 -18.98 -8.30
N ASN A 57 1.34 -20.11 -7.78
CA ASN A 57 1.16 -20.38 -6.35
C ASN A 57 2.50 -20.66 -5.67
N LEU A 58 3.43 -19.71 -5.77
CA LEU A 58 4.71 -19.80 -5.08
C LEU A 58 4.78 -18.55 -4.19
N VAL A 59 4.49 -18.73 -2.90
CA VAL A 59 4.66 -17.73 -1.82
C VAL A 59 3.52 -16.67 -1.66
N ASN A 60 2.26 -17.10 -1.72
CA ASN A 60 1.08 -16.23 -1.90
C ASN A 60 0.69 -15.29 -0.74
N ASP A 61 0.97 -15.62 0.53
CA ASP A 61 0.46 -14.80 1.64
C ASP A 61 1.24 -13.51 1.86
N GLU A 62 2.56 -13.55 1.63
CA GLU A 62 3.43 -12.38 1.77
C GLU A 62 3.15 -11.35 0.67
N CYS A 63 2.95 -11.82 -0.57
CA CYS A 63 2.71 -10.95 -1.73
C CYS A 63 1.38 -10.17 -1.67
N ILE A 64 0.30 -10.82 -1.20
CA ILE A 64 -1.01 -10.14 -1.06
C ILE A 64 -1.03 -9.24 0.17
N ARG A 65 -0.43 -9.65 1.29
CA ARG A 65 -0.34 -8.82 2.50
C ARG A 65 0.41 -7.51 2.22
N ASP A 66 1.57 -7.60 1.57
CA ASP A 66 2.37 -6.43 1.20
C ASP A 66 1.60 -5.52 0.25
N THR A 67 0.87 -6.10 -0.70
CA THR A 67 0.00 -5.34 -1.60
C THR A 67 -1.08 -4.60 -0.82
N LEU A 68 -1.78 -5.26 0.11
CA LEU A 68 -2.81 -4.63 0.93
C LEU A 68 -2.25 -3.53 1.85
N LEU A 69 -1.05 -3.73 2.39
CA LEU A 69 -0.37 -2.73 3.22
C LEU A 69 0.07 -1.51 2.39
N ASP A 70 0.55 -1.73 1.16
CA ASP A 70 0.83 -0.65 0.21
C ASP A 70 -0.45 0.13 -0.13
N LEU A 71 -1.56 -0.56 -0.38
CA LEU A 71 -2.86 0.07 -0.65
C LEU A 71 -3.37 0.87 0.56
N HIS A 72 -3.17 0.37 1.78
CA HIS A 72 -3.45 1.10 3.02
C HIS A 72 -2.67 2.43 3.06
N ASN A 73 -1.36 2.39 2.82
CA ASN A 73 -0.52 3.58 2.79
C ASN A 73 -0.85 4.52 1.63
N TYR A 74 -1.16 4.00 0.43
CA TYR A 74 -1.62 4.84 -0.68
C TYR A 74 -2.92 5.57 -0.35
N SER A 75 -3.85 4.90 0.33
CA SER A 75 -5.09 5.56 0.78
C SER A 75 -4.78 6.69 1.77
N ALA A 76 -3.90 6.46 2.74
CA ALA A 76 -3.47 7.49 3.69
C ALA A 76 -2.75 8.66 2.98
N MET A 77 -1.83 8.36 2.06
CA MET A 77 -1.12 9.36 1.25
C MET A 77 -2.07 10.18 0.37
N ALA A 78 -3.11 9.57 -0.20
CA ALA A 78 -4.14 10.29 -0.96
C ALA A 78 -4.86 11.29 -0.05
N LEU A 79 -5.25 10.88 1.17
CA LEU A 79 -5.89 11.75 2.15
C LEU A 79 -4.99 12.92 2.56
N MET A 80 -3.67 12.73 2.67
CA MET A 80 -2.71 13.80 2.96
C MET A 80 -2.66 14.89 1.88
N LEU A 81 -3.11 14.58 0.65
CA LEU A 81 -3.13 15.49 -0.49
C LEU A 81 -4.51 16.12 -0.72
N ILE A 82 -5.52 15.77 0.09
CA ILE A 82 -6.84 16.42 0.06
C ILE A 82 -6.74 17.72 0.89
N PRO A 83 -7.20 18.85 0.37
CA PRO A 83 -7.21 20.14 1.08
C PRO A 83 -8.16 20.19 2.28
#